data_AF-A0A388PT69-F1
#
_entry.id   AF-A0A388PT69-F1
#
_cell.length_a   1.000
_cell.length_b   1.000
_cell.length_c   1.000
_cell.angle_alpha   90.00
_cell.angle_beta   90.00
_cell.angle_gamma   90.00
#
_symmetry.space_group_name_H-M   'P 1'
#
loop_
_entity.id
_entity.type
_entity.pdbx_description
1 polymer ?
#
loop_
_entity_poly.entity_id
_entity_poly.type
_entity_poly.pdbx_seq_one_letter_code
_entity_poly.pdbx_strand_id
1 'polypeptide(L)'
;MNKKVSPAISQKLAHAYDLFNQGFFKEAEDAVTQILKKTTDEAYAFNLLGILKLRESDLESAINALKKAVHLNTNPELLSNLALSYQESGVTDKAMSLYDQALKIEPKYINALFNQHAIWLDRGHVANAIHNLQKILILNPSDHEVMYMLLNIHKAHEDVLLSQYGNALSQADDLSQSRLRGFQYLSHIKPMPKLLGSGCAVLTEAHEAISLQDGLILEFGVRHGTSIRQLASLTSKTIYGFDSFEGLPEDWHQESKEVYSTRGKIPKVPTHVTLIPGWFDQTLPLFLEKHGGNVALINIDCDIYSSTKTVLDLLSARIKKGTIIIFDEYIGNLHWEEDEHKAFTECVNRYQWKYEYLFYSAYTKQIVVRIN
;
A
#
# COMPACT_ATOMS: atom_id res chain seq x y z
N MET A 1 27.18 14.59 -26.97
CA MET A 1 26.55 14.08 -28.21
C MET A 1 25.55 13.02 -27.80
N ASN A 2 24.25 13.36 -27.74
CA ASN A 2 23.21 12.36 -27.51
C ASN A 2 23.20 11.42 -28.72
N LYS A 3 23.73 10.20 -28.57
CA LYS A 3 23.53 9.16 -29.56
C LYS A 3 22.03 8.92 -29.63
N LYS A 4 21.40 9.28 -30.75
CA LYS A 4 19.99 8.96 -30.97
C LYS A 4 19.83 7.45 -30.80
N VAL A 5 18.97 7.06 -29.87
CA VAL A 5 18.55 5.67 -29.66
C VAL A 5 18.11 5.10 -31.00
N SER A 6 18.59 3.89 -31.33
CA SER A 6 18.23 3.29 -32.63
C SER A 6 16.71 3.09 -32.71
N PRO A 7 16.05 3.33 -33.86
CA PRO A 7 14.60 3.13 -34.00
C PRO A 7 14.11 1.74 -33.57
N ALA A 8 14.95 0.71 -33.76
CA ALA A 8 14.67 -0.65 -33.33
C ALA A 8 14.62 -0.83 -31.80
N ILE A 9 15.41 -0.07 -31.05
CA ILE A 9 15.36 -0.06 -29.57
C ILE A 9 14.10 0.68 -29.12
N SER A 10 13.80 1.84 -29.71
CA SER A 10 12.59 2.59 -29.36
C SER A 10 11.31 1.78 -29.57
N GLN A 11 11.19 1.04 -30.68
CA GLN A 11 10.04 0.17 -30.93
C GLN A 11 9.92 -0.96 -29.90
N LYS A 12 11.03 -1.59 -29.53
CA LYS A 12 11.03 -2.66 -28.51
C LYS A 12 10.69 -2.13 -27.13
N LEU A 13 11.15 -0.93 -26.80
CA LEU A 13 10.83 -0.28 -25.55
C LEU A 13 9.34 0.06 -25.48
N ALA A 14 8.77 0.61 -26.55
CA ALA A 14 7.32 0.85 -26.63
C ALA A 14 6.51 -0.44 -26.42
N HIS A 15 6.93 -1.54 -27.02
CA HIS A 15 6.31 -2.85 -26.78
C HIS A 15 6.46 -3.32 -25.32
N ALA A 16 7.60 -3.11 -24.68
CA ALA A 16 7.78 -3.46 -23.26
C ALA A 16 6.84 -2.66 -22.34
N TYR A 17 6.62 -1.37 -22.62
CA TYR A 17 5.63 -0.57 -21.91
C TYR A 17 4.19 -1.00 -22.20
N ASP A 18 3.89 -1.42 -23.43
CA ASP A 18 2.59 -1.96 -23.81
C ASP A 18 2.27 -3.25 -23.03
N LEU A 19 3.23 -4.19 -22.97
CA LEU A 19 3.15 -5.39 -22.13
C LEU A 19 2.90 -5.03 -20.66
N PHE A 20 3.65 -4.06 -20.13
CA PHE A 20 3.47 -3.58 -18.76
C PHE A 20 2.07 -3.03 -18.51
N ASN A 21 1.56 -2.19 -19.41
CA ASN A 21 0.23 -1.58 -19.30
C ASN A 21 -0.90 -2.61 -19.42
N GLN A 22 -0.67 -3.71 -20.15
CA GLN A 22 -1.59 -4.84 -20.25
C GLN A 22 -1.47 -5.84 -19.09
N GLY A 23 -0.58 -5.61 -18.13
CA GLY A 23 -0.38 -6.49 -16.97
C GLY A 23 0.53 -7.68 -17.21
N PHE A 24 1.13 -7.82 -18.40
CA PHE A 24 2.12 -8.85 -18.73
C PHE A 24 3.50 -8.48 -18.15
N PHE A 25 3.59 -8.41 -16.81
CA PHE A 25 4.75 -7.89 -16.10
C PHE A 25 6.01 -8.72 -16.33
N LYS A 26 5.88 -10.05 -16.45
CA LYS A 26 7.03 -10.92 -16.66
C LYS A 26 7.62 -10.75 -18.06
N GLU A 27 6.75 -10.68 -19.05
CA GLU A 27 7.07 -10.44 -20.44
C GLU A 27 7.68 -9.05 -20.62
N ALA A 28 7.15 -8.03 -19.92
CA ALA A 28 7.73 -6.69 -19.89
C ALA A 28 9.15 -6.69 -19.28
N GLU A 29 9.36 -7.42 -18.18
CA GLU A 29 10.67 -7.58 -17.55
C GLU A 29 11.67 -8.26 -18.49
N ASP A 30 11.25 -9.34 -19.16
CA ASP A 30 12.10 -10.08 -20.10
C ASP A 30 12.43 -9.22 -21.32
N ALA A 31 11.46 -8.47 -21.85
CA ALA A 31 11.65 -7.55 -22.96
C ALA A 31 12.64 -6.43 -22.60
N VAL A 32 12.46 -5.78 -21.45
CA VAL A 32 13.35 -4.69 -21.03
C VAL A 32 14.76 -5.20 -20.69
N THR A 33 14.87 -6.40 -20.12
CA THR A 33 16.17 -7.05 -19.87
C THR A 33 16.91 -7.34 -21.18
N GLN A 34 16.22 -7.75 -22.24
CA GLN A 34 16.82 -7.94 -23.56
C GLN A 34 17.30 -6.64 -24.20
N ILE A 35 16.59 -5.53 -23.97
CA ILE A 35 17.04 -4.19 -24.40
C ILE A 35 18.33 -3.83 -23.66
N LEU A 36 18.34 -4.00 -22.34
CA LEU A 36 19.48 -3.63 -21.48
C LEU A 36 20.73 -4.49 -21.70
N LYS A 37 20.58 -5.71 -22.26
CA LYS A 37 21.70 -6.53 -22.74
C LYS A 37 22.37 -5.95 -24.01
N LYS A 38 21.63 -5.18 -24.81
CA LYS A 38 22.13 -4.60 -26.08
C LYS A 38 22.63 -3.17 -25.90
N THR A 39 22.03 -2.42 -24.98
CA THR A 39 22.44 -1.05 -24.66
C THR A 39 22.28 -0.79 -23.17
N THR A 40 23.23 -0.09 -22.57
CA THR A 40 23.09 0.44 -21.20
C THR A 40 22.85 1.95 -21.19
N ASP A 41 22.61 2.55 -22.35
CA ASP A 41 22.38 4.00 -22.54
C ASP A 41 20.90 4.24 -22.92
N GLU A 42 19.99 3.69 -22.10
CA GLU A 42 18.54 3.82 -22.32
C GLU A 42 17.81 4.07 -20.99
N ALA A 43 17.59 5.34 -20.68
CA ALA A 43 17.01 5.77 -19.41
C ALA A 43 15.63 5.14 -19.13
N TYR A 44 14.77 5.09 -20.14
CA TYR A 44 13.40 4.60 -20.00
C TYR A 44 13.32 3.07 -19.89
N ALA A 45 14.34 2.33 -20.36
CA ALA A 45 14.45 0.90 -20.09
C ALA A 45 14.83 0.64 -18.63
N PHE A 46 15.79 1.40 -18.08
CA PHE A 46 16.08 1.33 -16.65
C PHE A 46 14.90 1.79 -15.78
N ASN A 47 14.14 2.78 -16.23
CA ASN A 47 12.92 3.22 -15.56
C ASN A 47 11.90 2.09 -15.44
N LEU A 48 11.57 1.45 -16.57
CA LEU A 48 10.60 0.36 -16.59
C LEU A 48 11.06 -0.82 -15.73
N LEU A 49 12.34 -1.19 -15.80
CA LEU A 49 12.92 -2.21 -14.92
C LEU A 49 12.76 -1.82 -13.44
N GLY A 50 13.02 -0.55 -13.13
CA GLY A 50 12.85 -0.01 -11.78
C GLY A 50 11.43 -0.10 -11.26
N ILE A 51 10.45 0.29 -12.08
CA ILE A 51 9.01 0.20 -11.75
C ILE A 51 8.60 -1.26 -11.54
N LEU A 52 9.05 -2.17 -12.42
CA LEU A 52 8.79 -3.61 -12.28
C LEU A 52 9.36 -4.16 -10.97
N LYS A 53 10.59 -3.78 -10.60
CA LYS A 53 11.21 -4.21 -9.33
C LYS A 53 10.52 -3.60 -8.11
N LEU A 54 10.03 -2.37 -8.22
CA LEU A 54 9.24 -1.74 -7.17
C LEU A 54 7.94 -2.50 -6.92
N ARG A 55 7.24 -2.94 -7.98
CA ARG A 55 6.03 -3.78 -7.87
C ARG A 55 6.30 -5.14 -7.21
N GLU A 56 7.48 -5.72 -7.43
CA GLU A 56 7.94 -6.95 -6.77
C GLU A 56 8.47 -6.70 -5.36
N SER A 57 8.42 -5.46 -4.88
CA SER A 57 8.97 -5.01 -3.59
C SER A 57 10.47 -5.29 -3.43
N ASP A 58 11.19 -5.48 -4.53
CA ASP A 58 12.65 -5.54 -4.61
C ASP A 58 13.19 -4.11 -4.64
N LEU A 59 13.08 -3.43 -3.50
CA LEU A 59 13.41 -2.01 -3.34
C LEU A 59 14.87 -1.71 -3.69
N GLU A 60 15.78 -2.64 -3.41
CA GLU A 60 17.20 -2.46 -3.73
C GLU A 60 17.41 -2.43 -5.26
N SER A 61 16.88 -3.42 -5.98
CA SER A 61 16.98 -3.46 -7.44
C SER A 61 16.24 -2.29 -8.08
N ALA A 62 15.08 -1.91 -7.55
CA ALA A 62 14.29 -0.78 -8.02
C ALA A 62 15.09 0.54 -7.93
N ILE A 63 15.61 0.86 -6.74
CA ILE A 63 16.41 2.07 -6.50
C ILE A 63 17.65 2.07 -7.41
N ASN A 64 18.33 0.93 -7.55
CA ASN A 64 19.53 0.83 -8.39
C ASN A 64 19.23 1.06 -9.88
N ALA A 65 18.13 0.51 -10.40
CA ALA A 65 17.70 0.73 -11.77
C ALA A 65 17.27 2.19 -11.99
N LEU A 66 16.46 2.76 -11.09
CA LEU A 66 15.94 4.12 -11.21
C LEU A 66 17.04 5.18 -11.07
N LYS A 67 18.06 4.94 -10.23
CA LYS A 67 19.27 5.79 -10.20
C LYS A 67 19.97 5.85 -11.55
N LYS A 68 20.10 4.71 -12.24
CA LYS A 68 20.68 4.67 -13.58
C LYS A 68 19.81 5.43 -14.58
N ALA A 69 18.48 5.27 -14.50
CA ALA A 69 17.55 6.02 -15.33
C ALA A 69 17.73 7.54 -15.17
N VAL A 70 17.71 8.04 -13.93
CA VAL A 70 17.88 9.47 -13.61
C VAL A 70 19.26 10.00 -14.02
N HIS A 71 20.31 9.19 -13.89
CA HIS A 71 21.67 9.56 -14.32
C HIS A 71 21.76 9.73 -15.84
N LEU A 72 21.09 8.88 -16.61
CA LEU A 72 21.08 8.95 -18.08
C LEU A 72 20.18 10.07 -18.59
N ASN A 73 19.04 10.29 -17.94
CA ASN A 73 18.12 11.38 -18.26
C ASN A 73 17.46 11.89 -16.98
N THR A 74 17.68 13.15 -16.64
CA THR A 74 17.04 13.77 -15.48
C THR A 74 15.79 14.51 -15.93
N ASN A 75 14.61 13.99 -15.58
CA ASN A 75 13.31 14.63 -15.84
C ASN A 75 12.33 14.34 -14.68
N PRO A 76 11.17 15.04 -14.62
CA PRO A 76 10.24 14.92 -13.50
C PRO A 76 9.73 13.49 -13.25
N GLU A 77 9.43 12.74 -14.32
CA GLU A 77 8.91 11.37 -14.25
C GLU A 77 9.92 10.41 -13.61
N LEU A 78 11.15 10.40 -14.12
CA LEU A 78 12.21 9.51 -13.62
C LEU A 78 12.61 9.85 -12.18
N LEU A 79 12.65 11.15 -11.85
CA LEU A 79 12.87 11.61 -10.47
C LEU A 79 11.75 11.16 -9.54
N SER A 80 10.49 11.28 -9.96
CA SER A 80 9.32 10.87 -9.18
C SER A 80 9.27 9.37 -8.94
N ASN A 81 9.62 8.55 -9.93
CA ASN A 81 9.69 7.09 -9.76
C ASN A 81 10.80 6.68 -8.78
N LEU A 82 11.98 7.31 -8.88
CA LEU A 82 13.06 7.10 -7.91
C LEU A 82 12.66 7.56 -6.50
N ALA A 83 11.99 8.71 -6.40
CA ALA A 83 11.49 9.24 -5.14
C ALA A 83 10.49 8.27 -4.49
N LEU A 84 9.57 7.71 -5.26
CA LEU A 84 8.61 6.71 -4.79
C LEU A 84 9.31 5.48 -4.23
N SER A 85 10.34 4.97 -4.90
CA SER A 85 11.11 3.82 -4.36
C SER A 85 11.84 4.15 -3.05
N TYR A 86 12.27 5.41 -2.88
CA TYR A 86 12.83 5.87 -1.61
C TYR A 86 11.77 6.03 -0.52
N GLN A 87 10.57 6.45 -0.89
CA GLN A 87 9.42 6.55 0.02
C GLN A 87 9.03 5.15 0.52
N GLU A 88 8.89 4.17 -0.37
CA GLU A 88 8.53 2.78 -0.01
C GLU A 88 9.60 2.07 0.84
N SER A 89 10.87 2.51 0.74
CA SER A 89 11.95 2.04 1.62
C SER A 89 12.08 2.82 2.93
N GLY A 90 11.14 3.72 3.22
CA GLY A 90 11.12 4.54 4.44
C GLY A 90 12.14 5.70 4.45
N VAL A 91 12.91 5.89 3.38
CA VAL A 91 13.92 6.95 3.27
C VAL A 91 13.28 8.25 2.75
N THR A 92 12.30 8.77 3.52
CA THR A 92 11.41 9.86 3.08
C THR A 92 12.14 11.18 2.79
N ASP A 93 13.27 11.47 3.44
CA ASP A 93 14.06 12.67 3.14
C ASP A 93 14.64 12.68 1.73
N LYS A 94 15.11 11.51 1.25
CA LYS A 94 15.59 11.38 -0.12
C LYS A 94 14.43 11.47 -1.11
N ALA A 95 13.29 10.86 -0.78
CA ALA A 95 12.07 10.97 -1.58
C ALA A 95 11.63 12.44 -1.76
N MET A 96 11.51 13.18 -0.66
CA MET A 96 11.16 14.62 -0.68
C MET A 96 12.13 15.44 -1.53
N SER A 97 13.43 15.25 -1.35
CA SER A 97 14.45 15.96 -2.14
C SER A 97 14.33 15.70 -3.65
N LEU A 98 13.98 14.47 -4.04
CA LEU A 98 13.79 14.10 -5.45
C LEU A 98 12.48 14.63 -6.02
N TYR A 99 11.38 14.61 -5.24
CA TYR A 99 10.13 15.27 -5.65
C TYR A 99 10.32 16.78 -5.80
N ASP A 100 11.05 17.43 -4.90
CA ASP A 100 11.38 18.85 -5.03
C ASP A 100 12.21 19.14 -6.28
N GLN A 101 13.12 18.25 -6.66
CA GLN A 101 13.84 18.36 -7.93
C GLN A 101 12.91 18.20 -9.14
N ALA A 102 11.96 17.26 -9.10
CA ALA A 102 10.97 17.11 -10.16
C ALA A 102 10.12 18.38 -10.31
N LEU A 103 9.65 18.97 -9.20
CA LEU A 103 8.85 20.19 -9.19
C LEU A 103 9.64 21.45 -9.54
N LYS A 104 10.97 21.45 -9.37
CA LYS A 104 11.83 22.53 -9.90
C LYS A 104 11.90 22.50 -11.43
N ILE A 105 11.90 21.32 -12.02
CA ILE A 105 11.90 21.16 -13.49
C ILE A 105 10.51 21.46 -14.04
N GLU A 106 9.48 20.88 -13.42
CA GLU A 106 8.09 21.06 -13.82
C GLU A 106 7.20 21.34 -12.59
N PRO A 107 6.92 22.62 -12.27
CA PRO A 107 6.16 23.01 -11.07
C PRO A 107 4.73 22.49 -10.98
N LYS A 108 4.19 21.95 -12.08
CA LYS A 108 2.83 21.42 -12.22
C LYS A 108 2.80 19.90 -12.34
N TYR A 109 3.93 19.22 -12.10
CA TYR A 109 4.02 17.77 -12.23
C TYR A 109 3.19 17.06 -11.15
N ILE A 110 2.03 16.53 -11.55
CA ILE A 110 0.98 16.05 -10.65
C ILE A 110 1.48 14.92 -9.73
N ASN A 111 2.22 13.93 -10.26
CA ASN A 111 2.66 12.79 -9.46
C ASN A 111 3.57 13.19 -8.28
N ALA A 112 4.45 14.19 -8.47
CA ALA A 112 5.29 14.68 -7.38
C ALA A 112 4.47 15.50 -6.37
N LEU A 113 3.55 16.36 -6.83
CA LEU A 113 2.65 17.09 -5.92
C LEU A 113 1.82 16.12 -5.07
N PHE A 114 1.27 15.09 -5.73
CA PHE A 114 0.44 14.08 -5.11
C PHE A 114 1.27 13.27 -4.11
N ASN A 115 2.37 12.63 -4.51
CA ASN A 115 3.12 11.79 -3.57
C ASN A 115 3.74 12.57 -2.39
N GLN A 116 4.08 13.86 -2.57
CA GLN A 116 4.49 14.70 -1.45
C GLN A 116 3.39 14.92 -0.40
N HIS A 117 2.10 14.86 -0.78
CA HIS A 117 1.01 15.08 0.17
C HIS A 117 1.06 14.09 1.34
N ALA A 118 1.28 12.81 1.03
CA ALA A 118 1.39 11.73 2.01
C ALA A 118 2.53 11.98 3.01
N ILE A 119 3.71 12.34 2.50
CA ILE A 119 4.87 12.64 3.35
C ILE A 119 4.64 13.90 4.19
N TRP A 120 4.00 14.93 3.64
CA TRP A 120 3.67 16.14 4.40
C TRP A 120 2.67 15.85 5.52
N LEU A 121 1.66 15.00 5.29
CA LEU A 121 0.73 14.55 6.31
C LEU A 121 1.44 13.82 7.45
N ASP A 122 2.29 12.84 7.12
CA ASP A 122 3.04 12.08 8.13
C ASP A 122 3.99 12.95 8.96
N ARG A 123 4.49 14.05 8.38
CA ARG A 123 5.31 15.04 9.09
C ARG A 123 4.50 16.08 9.87
N GLY A 124 3.17 16.00 9.86
CA GLY A 124 2.28 16.97 10.51
C GLY A 124 2.17 18.33 9.81
N HIS A 125 2.72 18.46 8.60
CA HIS A 125 2.66 19.69 7.80
C HIS A 125 1.40 19.70 6.93
N VAL A 126 0.23 19.67 7.58
CA VAL A 126 -1.09 19.53 6.93
C VAL A 126 -1.35 20.62 5.89
N ALA A 127 -0.97 21.87 6.17
CA ALA A 127 -1.14 22.98 5.23
C ALA A 127 -0.37 22.76 3.91
N ASN A 128 0.81 22.15 3.96
CA ASN A 128 1.59 21.83 2.77
C ASN A 128 0.92 20.71 1.94
N ALA A 129 0.36 19.70 2.61
CA ALA A 129 -0.40 18.64 1.95
C ALA A 129 -1.64 19.20 1.23
N ILE A 130 -2.44 20.02 1.92
CA ILE A 130 -3.63 20.68 1.34
C ILE A 130 -3.22 21.55 0.14
N HIS A 131 -2.17 22.37 0.27
CA HIS A 131 -1.70 23.24 -0.81
C HIS A 131 -1.31 22.46 -2.07
N ASN A 132 -0.59 21.33 -1.90
CA ASN A 132 -0.22 20.48 -3.02
C ASN A 132 -1.44 19.85 -3.69
N LEU A 133 -2.40 19.33 -2.93
CA LEU A 133 -3.64 18.76 -3.47
C LEU A 133 -4.52 19.82 -4.16
N GLN A 134 -4.62 21.02 -3.60
CA GLN A 134 -5.35 22.14 -4.23
C GLN A 134 -4.73 22.56 -5.56
N LYS A 135 -3.39 22.55 -5.69
CA LYS A 135 -2.74 22.76 -6.99
C LYS A 135 -3.15 21.72 -8.01
N ILE A 136 -3.30 20.46 -7.61
CA ILE A 136 -3.77 19.40 -8.52
C ILE A 136 -5.20 19.70 -8.97
N LEU A 137 -6.11 20.11 -8.06
CA LEU A 137 -7.47 20.49 -8.46
C LEU A 137 -7.55 21.72 -9.37
N ILE A 138 -6.57 22.64 -9.31
CA ILE A 138 -6.49 23.74 -10.28
C ILE A 138 -6.14 23.21 -11.68
N LEU A 139 -5.34 22.15 -11.78
CA LEU A 139 -4.91 21.54 -13.04
C LEU A 139 -5.95 20.54 -13.58
N ASN A 140 -6.59 19.80 -12.68
CA ASN A 140 -7.62 18.81 -12.95
C ASN A 140 -8.79 18.99 -11.95
N PRO A 141 -9.77 19.88 -12.26
CA PRO A 141 -10.89 20.15 -11.36
C PRO A 141 -11.83 18.97 -11.10
N SER A 142 -11.73 17.89 -11.88
CA SER A 142 -12.56 16.69 -11.75
C SER A 142 -11.78 15.52 -11.13
N ASP A 143 -10.65 15.76 -10.48
CA ASP A 143 -9.88 14.72 -9.82
C ASP A 143 -10.56 14.24 -8.52
N HIS A 144 -11.39 13.21 -8.65
CA HIS A 144 -12.16 12.65 -7.54
C HIS A 144 -11.28 12.05 -6.43
N GLU A 145 -10.09 11.54 -6.75
CA GLU A 145 -9.16 11.03 -5.75
C GLU A 145 -8.62 12.15 -4.88
N VAL A 146 -8.20 13.26 -5.50
CA VAL A 146 -7.74 14.44 -4.77
C VAL A 146 -8.86 15.08 -3.95
N MET A 147 -10.10 15.13 -4.46
CA MET A 147 -11.26 15.59 -3.69
C MET A 147 -11.50 14.70 -2.46
N TYR A 148 -11.40 13.39 -2.62
CA TYR A 148 -11.54 12.43 -1.52
C TYR A 148 -10.43 12.59 -0.48
N MET A 149 -9.17 12.80 -0.89
CA MET A 149 -8.07 13.10 0.03
C MET A 149 -8.32 14.39 0.81
N LEU A 150 -8.66 15.49 0.13
CA LEU A 150 -8.95 16.77 0.78
C LEU A 150 -10.12 16.68 1.76
N LEU A 151 -11.19 15.97 1.39
CA LEU A 151 -12.34 15.74 2.27
C LEU A 151 -11.92 15.06 3.59
N ASN A 152 -11.07 14.05 3.51
CA ASN A 152 -10.52 13.37 4.70
C ASN A 152 -9.63 14.29 5.53
N ILE A 153 -8.70 15.01 4.90
CA ILE A 153 -7.76 15.89 5.61
C ILE A 153 -8.47 17.02 6.35
N HIS A 154 -9.39 17.73 5.68
CA HIS A 154 -10.15 18.82 6.31
C HIS A 154 -11.03 18.32 7.44
N LYS A 155 -11.65 17.14 7.30
CA LYS A 155 -12.46 16.56 8.37
C LYS A 155 -11.61 16.15 9.57
N ALA A 156 -10.48 15.49 9.35
CA ALA A 156 -9.63 14.97 10.42
C ALA A 156 -8.86 16.06 11.18
N HIS A 157 -8.43 17.13 10.50
CA HIS A 157 -7.55 18.15 11.09
C HIS A 157 -8.24 19.49 11.41
N GLU A 158 -9.32 19.82 10.72
CA GLU A 158 -10.01 21.11 10.87
C GLU A 158 -11.47 20.96 11.34
N ASP A 159 -11.98 19.72 11.44
CA ASP A 159 -13.41 19.39 11.64
C ASP A 159 -14.33 20.06 10.61
N VAL A 160 -13.80 20.37 9.42
CA VAL A 160 -14.52 21.02 8.32
C VAL A 160 -15.02 19.97 7.33
N LEU A 161 -16.32 20.01 7.03
CA LEU A 161 -16.90 19.19 5.97
C LEU A 161 -16.97 19.99 4.65
N LEU A 162 -16.25 19.53 3.64
CA LEU A 162 -16.30 20.11 2.30
C LEU A 162 -17.46 19.53 1.49
N SER A 163 -18.68 19.97 1.80
CA SER A 163 -19.91 19.45 1.16
C SER A 163 -19.88 19.51 -0.37
N GLN A 164 -19.19 20.48 -0.96
CA GLN A 164 -19.00 20.55 -2.41
C GLN A 164 -18.24 19.34 -2.98
N TYR A 165 -17.20 18.85 -2.29
CA TYR A 165 -16.46 17.65 -2.68
C TYR A 165 -17.28 16.40 -2.41
N GLY A 166 -17.98 16.33 -1.28
CA GLY A 166 -18.91 15.23 -1.00
C GLY A 166 -20.00 15.11 -2.08
N ASN A 167 -20.59 16.23 -2.51
CA ASN A 167 -21.58 16.24 -3.59
C ASN A 167 -20.97 15.81 -4.92
N ALA A 168 -19.78 16.29 -5.27
CA ALA A 168 -19.09 15.87 -6.50
C ALA A 168 -18.85 14.36 -6.53
N LEU A 169 -18.33 13.78 -5.44
CA LEU A 169 -18.11 12.33 -5.31
C LEU A 169 -19.41 11.53 -5.38
N SER A 170 -20.52 12.07 -4.86
CA SER A 170 -21.82 11.39 -4.89
C SER A 170 -22.43 11.26 -6.30
N GLN A 171 -22.02 12.11 -7.24
CA GLN A 171 -22.52 12.13 -8.62
C GLN A 171 -21.51 11.55 -9.62
N ALA A 172 -20.37 11.06 -9.12
CA ALA A 172 -19.28 10.49 -9.91
C ALA A 172 -19.49 8.99 -10.15
N ASP A 173 -18.44 8.32 -10.64
CA ASP A 173 -18.39 6.87 -10.81
C ASP A 173 -18.57 6.09 -9.49
N ASP A 174 -18.83 4.78 -9.60
CA ASP A 174 -19.13 3.91 -8.47
C ASP A 174 -17.99 3.84 -7.44
N LEU A 175 -16.73 3.92 -7.91
CA LEU A 175 -15.56 3.94 -7.02
C LEU A 175 -15.54 5.23 -6.18
N SER A 176 -15.82 6.37 -6.80
CA SER A 176 -15.92 7.67 -6.12
C SER A 176 -17.06 7.69 -5.09
N GLN A 177 -18.21 7.11 -5.42
CA GLN A 177 -19.32 6.94 -4.49
C GLN A 177 -18.94 6.00 -3.34
N SER A 178 -18.21 4.92 -3.62
CA SER A 178 -17.73 3.99 -2.59
C SER A 178 -16.73 4.65 -1.62
N ARG A 179 -15.76 5.41 -2.16
CA ARG A 179 -14.85 6.25 -1.36
C ARG A 179 -15.61 7.20 -0.45
N LEU A 180 -16.67 7.85 -0.96
CA LEU A 180 -17.53 8.71 -0.15
C LEU A 180 -18.22 7.94 0.99
N ARG A 181 -18.73 6.73 0.74
CA ARG A 181 -19.32 5.88 1.80
C ARG A 181 -18.30 5.51 2.87
N GLY A 182 -17.08 5.15 2.49
CA GLY A 182 -15.98 4.90 3.43
C GLY A 182 -15.64 6.12 4.29
N PHE A 183 -15.55 7.32 3.68
CA PHE A 183 -15.38 8.57 4.44
C PHE A 183 -16.54 8.82 5.41
N GLN A 184 -17.78 8.67 4.94
CA GLN A 184 -18.97 8.86 5.77
C GLN A 184 -18.95 7.93 6.96
N TYR A 185 -18.68 6.63 6.76
CA TYR A 185 -18.54 5.65 7.81
C TYR A 185 -17.56 6.10 8.90
N LEU A 186 -16.32 6.46 8.52
CA LEU A 186 -15.30 6.90 9.47
C LEU A 186 -15.63 8.20 10.18
N SER A 187 -16.25 9.15 9.48
CA SER A 187 -16.57 10.48 10.02
C SER A 187 -17.61 10.46 11.15
N HIS A 188 -18.40 9.39 11.26
CA HIS A 188 -19.38 9.18 12.32
C HIS A 188 -18.78 8.54 13.58
N ILE A 189 -17.56 8.02 13.51
CA ILE A 189 -16.87 7.37 14.64
C ILE A 189 -16.38 8.44 15.61
N LYS A 190 -16.54 8.21 16.92
CA LYS A 190 -16.18 9.15 17.99
C LYS A 190 -15.32 8.48 19.08
N PRO A 191 -14.08 8.97 19.33
CA PRO A 191 -13.37 9.96 18.51
C PRO A 191 -13.11 9.44 17.09
N MET A 192 -12.94 10.35 16.12
CA MET A 192 -12.58 9.95 14.76
C MET A 192 -11.14 9.40 14.79
N PRO A 193 -10.83 8.28 14.10
CA PRO A 193 -9.46 7.77 14.05
C PRO A 193 -8.51 8.81 13.45
N LYS A 194 -7.25 8.81 13.91
CA LYS A 194 -6.23 9.76 13.42
C LYS A 194 -5.85 9.41 11.98
N LEU A 195 -5.90 10.41 11.10
CA LEU A 195 -5.49 10.28 9.71
C LEU A 195 -3.96 10.20 9.58
N LEU A 196 -3.48 9.23 8.81
CA LEU A 196 -2.08 9.03 8.44
C LEU A 196 -1.93 9.10 6.91
N GLY A 197 -0.76 9.51 6.45
CA GLY A 197 -0.45 9.75 5.05
C GLY A 197 0.12 8.56 4.30
N SER A 198 0.72 7.57 4.98
CA SER A 198 1.32 6.40 4.33
C SER A 198 1.14 5.09 5.09
N GLY A 199 1.29 3.97 4.38
CA GLY A 199 1.25 2.65 5.00
C GLY A 199 2.39 2.41 5.99
N CYS A 200 3.58 2.95 5.74
CA CYS A 200 4.69 2.89 6.69
C CYS A 200 4.33 3.61 8.01
N ALA A 201 3.66 4.77 7.95
CA ALA A 201 3.17 5.45 9.15
C ALA A 201 2.08 4.65 9.87
N VAL A 202 1.16 4.02 9.13
CA VAL A 202 0.13 3.13 9.70
C VAL A 202 0.77 1.98 10.48
N LEU A 203 1.72 1.25 9.88
CA LEU A 203 2.41 0.14 10.54
C LEU A 203 3.22 0.60 11.76
N THR A 204 3.85 1.78 11.68
CA THR A 204 4.61 2.37 12.79
C THR A 204 3.72 2.69 13.98
N GLU A 205 2.65 3.45 13.76
CA GLU A 205 1.71 3.86 14.81
C GLU A 205 0.95 2.65 15.39
N ALA A 206 0.61 1.66 14.55
CA ALA A 206 0.02 0.41 15.01
C ALA A 206 0.97 -0.40 15.91
N HIS A 207 2.26 -0.49 15.54
CA HIS A 207 3.26 -1.16 16.36
C HIS A 207 3.49 -0.43 17.70
N GLU A 208 3.58 0.90 17.69
CA GLU A 208 3.71 1.70 18.92
C GLU A 208 2.49 1.57 19.83
N ALA A 209 1.31 1.32 19.26
CA ALA A 209 0.07 1.11 20.00
C ALA A 209 -0.05 -0.27 20.69
N ILE A 210 0.90 -1.20 20.46
CA ILE A 210 0.91 -2.53 21.08
C ILE A 210 1.05 -2.42 22.59
N SER A 211 0.06 -2.96 23.31
CA SER A 211 0.09 -3.07 24.77
C SER A 211 0.50 -4.46 25.27
N LEU A 212 0.29 -5.49 24.45
CA LEU A 212 0.62 -6.89 24.76
C LEU A 212 2.08 -7.19 24.37
N GLN A 213 3.02 -6.83 25.23
CA GLN A 213 4.45 -6.92 24.87
C GLN A 213 4.95 -8.35 24.60
N ASP A 214 4.36 -9.38 25.20
CA ASP A 214 4.77 -10.78 24.95
C ASP A 214 3.90 -11.50 23.91
N GLY A 215 3.02 -10.78 23.23
CA GLY A 215 2.12 -11.36 22.25
C GLY A 215 2.75 -11.58 20.87
N LEU A 216 2.13 -12.46 20.09
CA LEU A 216 2.53 -12.79 18.73
C LEU A 216 2.33 -11.60 17.78
N ILE A 217 3.23 -11.43 16.81
CA ILE A 217 3.09 -10.49 15.69
C ILE A 217 2.91 -11.31 14.42
N LEU A 218 1.73 -11.18 13.81
CA LEU A 218 1.29 -12.01 12.68
C LEU A 218 0.97 -11.13 11.47
N GLU A 219 1.34 -11.57 10.29
CA GLU A 219 0.91 -10.99 9.01
C GLU A 219 0.30 -12.09 8.13
N PHE A 220 -0.80 -11.76 7.46
CA PHE A 220 -1.49 -12.63 6.52
C PHE A 220 -1.57 -11.93 5.17
N GLY A 221 -1.11 -12.59 4.10
CA GLY A 221 -0.99 -11.99 2.76
C GLY A 221 0.37 -11.35 2.48
N VAL A 222 1.46 -12.05 2.81
CA VAL A 222 2.82 -11.52 2.68
C VAL A 222 3.19 -11.15 1.23
N ARG A 223 2.81 -11.97 0.26
CA ARG A 223 3.12 -11.85 -1.17
C ARG A 223 4.60 -11.52 -1.46
N HIS A 224 4.92 -10.26 -1.71
CA HIS A 224 6.28 -9.77 -2.00
C HIS A 224 7.03 -9.29 -0.74
N GLY A 225 6.36 -9.21 0.40
CA GLY A 225 6.90 -8.94 1.73
C GLY A 225 7.12 -7.46 2.03
N THR A 226 6.35 -6.54 1.44
CA THR A 226 6.49 -5.09 1.69
C THR A 226 6.22 -4.76 3.16
N SER A 227 4.98 -5.03 3.60
CA SER A 227 4.48 -4.79 4.96
C SER A 227 5.28 -5.59 5.98
N ILE A 228 5.54 -6.89 5.74
CA ILE A 228 6.31 -7.68 6.73
C ILE A 228 7.71 -7.15 6.95
N ARG A 229 8.38 -6.63 5.91
CA ARG A 229 9.73 -6.04 6.05
C ARG A 229 9.67 -4.70 6.78
N GLN A 230 8.63 -3.91 6.53
CA GLN A 230 8.40 -2.66 7.25
C GLN A 230 8.13 -2.94 8.74
N LEU A 231 7.21 -3.85 9.07
CA LEU A 231 6.97 -4.30 10.45
C LEU A 231 8.23 -4.87 11.10
N ALA A 232 8.99 -5.71 10.38
CA ALA A 232 10.25 -6.28 10.87
C ALA A 232 11.32 -5.22 11.17
N SER A 233 11.28 -4.05 10.54
CA SER A 233 12.21 -2.95 10.84
C SER A 233 11.90 -2.24 12.16
N LEU A 234 10.67 -2.37 12.68
CA LEU A 234 10.20 -1.70 13.88
C LEU A 234 10.46 -2.50 15.17
N THR A 235 10.85 -3.77 15.05
CA THR A 235 10.97 -4.68 16.19
C THR A 235 12.04 -5.75 16.00
N SER A 236 12.61 -6.20 17.11
CA SER A 236 13.49 -7.38 17.15
C SER A 236 12.75 -8.67 17.49
N LYS A 237 11.44 -8.60 17.79
CA LYS A 237 10.61 -9.78 18.08
C LYS A 237 10.37 -10.59 16.81
N THR A 238 10.19 -11.90 16.96
CA THR A 238 9.85 -12.76 15.83
C THR A 238 8.51 -12.36 15.23
N ILE A 239 8.48 -12.20 13.90
CA ILE A 239 7.26 -11.97 13.13
C ILE A 239 6.95 -13.22 12.30
N TYR A 240 5.69 -13.60 12.25
CA TYR A 240 5.23 -14.75 11.47
C TYR A 240 4.35 -14.28 10.32
N GLY A 241 4.77 -14.58 9.09
CA GLY A 241 4.05 -14.24 7.88
C GLY A 241 3.41 -15.48 7.26
N PHE A 242 2.13 -15.43 6.94
CA PHE A 242 1.38 -16.50 6.30
C PHE A 242 1.00 -16.08 4.88
N ASP A 243 1.22 -16.98 3.91
CA ASP A 243 0.79 -16.78 2.53
C ASP A 243 0.84 -18.12 1.77
N SER A 244 -0.05 -18.33 0.80
CA SER A 244 0.07 -19.48 -0.11
C SER A 244 1.24 -19.33 -1.08
N PHE A 245 1.56 -18.08 -1.45
CA PHE A 245 2.40 -17.64 -2.56
C PHE A 245 1.89 -18.09 -3.93
N GLU A 246 0.69 -18.65 -3.98
CA GLU A 246 0.05 -19.27 -5.15
C GLU A 246 -1.06 -18.39 -5.73
N GLY A 247 -1.49 -17.33 -5.02
CA GLY A 247 -2.58 -16.43 -5.43
C GLY A 247 -3.78 -16.59 -4.49
N LEU A 248 -4.96 -16.24 -4.99
CA LEU A 248 -6.20 -16.32 -4.23
C LEU A 248 -6.74 -17.76 -4.18
N PRO A 249 -7.47 -18.14 -3.12
CA PRO A 249 -8.11 -19.46 -3.04
C PRO A 249 -9.30 -19.60 -4.01
N GLU A 250 -9.89 -18.48 -4.42
CA GLU A 250 -11.07 -18.40 -5.29
C GLU A 250 -11.02 -17.13 -6.16
N ASP A 251 -11.83 -17.08 -7.23
CA ASP A 251 -11.98 -15.87 -8.03
C ASP A 251 -12.64 -14.77 -7.18
N TRP A 252 -12.21 -13.52 -7.35
CA TRP A 252 -12.64 -12.38 -6.54
C TRP A 252 -13.15 -11.24 -7.41
N HIS A 253 -14.45 -10.99 -7.38
CA HIS A 253 -15.14 -10.06 -8.26
C HIS A 253 -14.82 -10.30 -9.76
N GLN A 254 -14.01 -9.43 -10.36
CA GLN A 254 -13.56 -9.54 -11.77
C GLN A 254 -12.13 -10.09 -11.88
N GLU A 255 -11.45 -10.28 -10.76
CA GLU A 255 -10.09 -10.78 -10.68
C GLU A 255 -10.09 -12.31 -10.65
N SER A 256 -9.21 -12.92 -11.44
CA SER A 256 -9.03 -14.38 -11.40
C SER A 256 -8.23 -14.78 -10.17
N LYS A 257 -8.39 -16.03 -9.74
CA LYS A 257 -7.60 -16.59 -8.63
C LYS A 257 -6.08 -16.58 -8.84
N GLU A 258 -5.61 -16.42 -10.08
CA GLU A 258 -4.18 -16.34 -10.41
C GLU A 258 -3.58 -14.96 -10.07
N VAL A 259 -4.45 -13.97 -9.82
CA VAL A 259 -4.04 -12.63 -9.36
C VAL A 259 -3.31 -12.77 -8.00
N TYR A 260 -2.34 -11.88 -7.80
CA TYR A 260 -1.45 -11.85 -6.63
C TYR A 260 -0.49 -13.04 -6.44
N SER A 261 -0.57 -14.07 -7.29
CA SER A 261 0.39 -15.18 -7.28
C SER A 261 1.83 -14.72 -7.48
N THR A 262 2.73 -15.18 -6.62
CA THR A 262 4.19 -15.07 -6.85
C THR A 262 4.74 -16.30 -7.57
N ARG A 263 3.86 -17.22 -7.99
CA ARG A 263 4.20 -18.54 -8.56
C ARG A 263 5.12 -19.33 -7.62
N GLY A 264 4.84 -19.26 -6.32
CA GLY A 264 5.61 -19.93 -5.26
C GLY A 264 6.95 -19.26 -4.92
N LYS A 265 7.24 -18.06 -5.46
CA LYS A 265 8.47 -17.32 -5.14
C LYS A 265 8.35 -16.63 -3.79
N ILE A 266 8.84 -17.31 -2.76
CA ILE A 266 8.92 -16.77 -1.40
C ILE A 266 9.91 -15.57 -1.35
N PRO A 267 9.51 -14.41 -0.80
CA PRO A 267 10.37 -13.23 -0.74
C PRO A 267 11.50 -13.39 0.27
N LYS A 268 12.59 -12.66 0.06
CA LYS A 268 13.65 -12.53 1.07
C LYS A 268 13.15 -11.63 2.20
N VAL A 269 13.36 -12.08 3.43
CA VAL A 269 12.97 -11.37 4.66
C VAL A 269 14.11 -11.39 5.68
N PRO A 270 14.12 -10.45 6.65
CA PRO A 270 15.06 -10.46 7.77
C PRO A 270 15.04 -11.77 8.56
N THR A 271 16.14 -12.07 9.26
CA THR A 271 16.34 -13.36 9.95
C THR A 271 15.37 -13.62 11.10
N HIS A 272 14.76 -12.58 11.67
CA HIS A 272 13.73 -12.69 12.71
C HIS A 272 12.31 -12.79 12.15
N VAL A 273 12.16 -12.90 10.83
CA VAL A 273 10.88 -13.17 10.18
C VAL A 273 10.81 -14.64 9.79
N THR A 274 9.73 -15.31 10.16
CA THR A 274 9.44 -16.69 9.74
C THR A 274 8.24 -16.69 8.79
N LEU A 275 8.47 -17.11 7.55
CA LEU A 275 7.39 -17.27 6.56
C LEU A 275 6.84 -18.69 6.60
N ILE A 276 5.52 -18.80 6.58
CA ILE A 276 4.77 -20.04 6.70
C ILE A 276 3.96 -20.20 5.41
N PRO A 277 4.51 -20.91 4.41
CA PRO A 277 3.83 -21.10 3.13
C PRO A 277 2.65 -22.06 3.27
N GLY A 278 1.52 -21.71 2.68
CA GLY A 278 0.31 -22.53 2.57
C GLY A 278 -0.97 -21.78 2.91
N TRP A 279 -2.12 -22.43 2.67
CA TRP A 279 -3.43 -21.84 2.95
C TRP A 279 -3.64 -21.62 4.45
N PHE A 280 -4.35 -20.54 4.80
CA PHE A 280 -4.52 -20.12 6.20
C PHE A 280 -5.22 -21.18 7.05
N ASP A 281 -6.24 -21.84 6.51
CA ASP A 281 -7.00 -22.92 7.16
C ASP A 281 -6.16 -24.18 7.43
N GLN A 282 -5.07 -24.37 6.68
CA GLN A 282 -4.17 -25.51 6.81
C GLN A 282 -2.98 -25.20 7.73
N THR A 283 -2.44 -23.98 7.64
CA THR A 283 -1.19 -23.60 8.30
C THR A 283 -1.39 -23.00 9.68
N LEU A 284 -2.40 -22.14 9.85
CA LEU A 284 -2.61 -21.41 11.09
C LEU A 284 -3.00 -22.32 12.27
N PRO A 285 -3.85 -23.36 12.13
CA PRO A 285 -4.13 -24.27 13.25
C PRO A 285 -2.86 -24.98 13.76
N LEU A 286 -2.04 -25.50 12.85
CA LEU A 286 -0.77 -26.18 13.17
C LEU A 286 0.23 -25.23 13.84
N PHE A 287 0.23 -23.97 13.43
CA PHE A 287 1.02 -22.93 14.08
C PHE A 287 0.53 -22.68 15.52
N LEU A 288 -0.78 -22.51 15.73
CA LEU A 288 -1.35 -22.23 17.05
C LEU A 288 -1.20 -23.38 18.06
N GLU A 289 -1.02 -24.62 17.60
CA GLU A 289 -0.66 -25.76 18.44
C GLU A 289 0.78 -25.67 18.99
N LYS A 290 1.70 -25.12 18.19
CA LYS A 290 3.13 -25.03 18.52
C LYS A 290 3.51 -23.71 19.19
N HIS A 291 2.70 -22.67 18.97
CA HIS A 291 2.93 -21.32 19.46
C HIS A 291 1.82 -20.90 20.41
N GLY A 292 2.14 -20.88 21.71
CA GLY A 292 1.27 -20.32 22.74
C GLY A 292 1.29 -18.79 22.76
N GLY A 293 0.47 -18.21 23.64
CA GLY A 293 0.39 -16.76 23.83
C GLY A 293 -0.78 -16.10 23.09
N ASN A 294 -1.10 -14.88 23.51
CA ASN A 294 -2.11 -14.05 22.84
C ASN A 294 -1.49 -13.33 21.65
N VAL A 295 -2.32 -12.78 20.77
CA VAL A 295 -1.83 -11.99 19.64
C VAL A 295 -1.70 -10.53 20.03
N ALA A 296 -0.52 -9.95 19.82
CA ALA A 296 -0.25 -8.53 20.05
C ALA A 296 -0.68 -7.68 18.85
N LEU A 297 -0.28 -8.09 17.65
CA LEU A 297 -0.56 -7.41 16.40
C LEU A 297 -0.89 -8.40 15.29
N ILE A 298 -1.91 -8.08 14.51
CA ILE A 298 -2.28 -8.78 13.28
C ILE A 298 -2.27 -7.75 12.15
N ASN A 299 -1.53 -8.01 11.07
CA ASN A 299 -1.73 -7.35 9.79
C ASN A 299 -2.55 -8.27 8.88
N ILE A 300 -3.78 -7.86 8.60
CA ILE A 300 -4.71 -8.54 7.69
C ILE A 300 -4.55 -7.87 6.31
N ASP A 301 -3.97 -8.59 5.37
CA ASP A 301 -3.88 -8.25 3.94
C ASP A 301 -4.37 -9.47 3.15
N CYS A 302 -5.59 -9.91 3.47
CA CYS A 302 -6.09 -11.22 3.04
C CYS A 302 -6.79 -11.16 1.67
N ASP A 303 -6.88 -9.97 1.09
CA ASP A 303 -7.62 -9.56 -0.12
C ASP A 303 -9.15 -9.74 -0.02
N ILE A 304 -9.61 -10.89 0.47
CA ILE A 304 -10.99 -11.34 0.34
C ILE A 304 -11.67 -11.64 1.69
N TYR A 305 -13.00 -11.58 1.67
CA TYR A 305 -13.87 -11.90 2.81
C TYR A 305 -13.57 -13.26 3.46
N SER A 306 -13.51 -14.34 2.67
CA SER A 306 -13.43 -15.72 3.17
C SER A 306 -12.11 -15.99 3.88
N SER A 307 -10.99 -15.52 3.32
CA SER A 307 -9.66 -15.54 3.93
C SER A 307 -9.62 -14.76 5.24
N THR A 308 -10.09 -13.51 5.23
CA THR A 308 -10.13 -12.66 6.43
C THR A 308 -10.93 -13.30 7.55
N LYS A 309 -12.13 -13.80 7.23
CA LYS A 309 -12.99 -14.46 8.20
C LYS A 309 -12.34 -15.73 8.78
N THR A 310 -11.67 -16.52 7.95
CA THR A 310 -10.96 -17.72 8.39
C THR A 310 -9.88 -17.38 9.41
N VAL A 311 -9.05 -16.37 9.13
CA VAL A 311 -8.01 -15.89 10.04
C VAL A 311 -8.60 -15.41 11.36
N LEU A 312 -9.63 -14.56 11.32
CA LEU A 312 -10.26 -14.01 12.53
C LEU A 312 -10.94 -15.09 13.38
N ASP A 313 -11.66 -16.05 12.76
CA ASP A 313 -12.31 -17.15 13.47
C ASP A 313 -11.27 -18.05 14.16
N LEU A 314 -10.17 -18.39 13.49
CA LEU A 314 -9.09 -19.22 14.04
C LEU A 314 -8.31 -18.52 15.15
N LEU A 315 -8.08 -17.22 15.03
CA LEU A 315 -7.41 -16.40 16.06
C LEU A 315 -8.34 -15.99 17.20
N SER A 316 -9.65 -16.25 17.11
CA SER A 316 -10.63 -15.67 18.03
C SER A 316 -10.34 -15.91 19.52
N ALA A 317 -9.80 -17.09 19.86
CA ALA A 317 -9.42 -17.43 21.22
C ALA A 317 -8.17 -16.68 21.72
N ARG A 318 -7.34 -16.14 20.82
CA ARG A 318 -6.07 -15.44 21.08
C ARG A 318 -6.14 -13.93 20.91
N ILE A 319 -7.18 -13.43 20.23
CA ILE A 319 -7.52 -12.00 20.18
C ILE A 319 -8.08 -11.60 21.54
N LYS A 320 -7.41 -10.68 22.22
CA LYS A 320 -7.72 -10.23 23.59
C LYS A 320 -7.69 -8.72 23.66
N LYS A 321 -8.15 -8.18 24.79
CA LYS A 321 -7.95 -6.76 25.13
C LYS A 321 -6.48 -6.39 24.93
N GLY A 322 -6.25 -5.34 24.15
CA GLY A 322 -4.93 -4.84 23.80
C GLY A 322 -4.37 -5.36 22.46
N THR A 323 -5.02 -6.33 21.82
CA THR A 323 -4.66 -6.77 20.45
C THR A 323 -4.90 -5.63 19.46
N ILE A 324 -3.89 -5.36 18.63
CA ILE A 324 -3.96 -4.44 17.50
C ILE A 324 -4.23 -5.23 16.23
N ILE A 325 -5.17 -4.76 15.40
CA ILE A 325 -5.48 -5.35 14.10
C ILE A 325 -5.39 -4.24 13.06
N ILE A 326 -4.53 -4.43 12.08
CA ILE A 326 -4.44 -3.60 10.88
C ILE A 326 -5.19 -4.34 9.78
N PHE A 327 -6.03 -3.64 9.03
CA PHE A 327 -6.67 -4.15 7.83
C PHE A 327 -6.18 -3.34 6.64
N ASP A 328 -5.76 -4.03 5.57
CA ASP A 328 -5.52 -3.42 4.28
C ASP A 328 -6.82 -3.35 3.49
N GLU A 329 -6.96 -2.33 2.63
CA GLU A 329 -8.13 -2.18 1.77
C GLU A 329 -9.52 -2.12 2.48
N TYR A 330 -9.54 -1.87 3.78
CA TYR A 330 -10.73 -1.86 4.64
C TYR A 330 -11.76 -0.78 4.26
N ILE A 331 -11.35 0.25 3.52
CA ILE A 331 -12.20 1.35 3.05
C ILE A 331 -11.86 1.72 1.61
N GLY A 332 -12.80 2.36 0.91
CA GLY A 332 -12.49 3.14 -0.30
C GLY A 332 -12.23 2.33 -1.57
N ASN A 333 -12.19 1.00 -1.50
CA ASN A 333 -12.34 0.12 -2.66
C ASN A 333 -13.78 0.06 -3.14
N LEU A 334 -14.03 -0.48 -4.34
CA LEU A 334 -15.39 -0.54 -4.87
C LEU A 334 -16.34 -1.39 -4.00
N HIS A 335 -15.83 -2.49 -3.44
CA HIS A 335 -16.59 -3.49 -2.69
C HIS A 335 -16.15 -3.64 -1.23
N TRP A 336 -15.49 -2.64 -0.64
CA TRP A 336 -14.92 -2.74 0.72
C TRP A 336 -15.95 -3.18 1.78
N GLU A 337 -17.23 -2.83 1.63
CA GLU A 337 -18.29 -3.26 2.55
C GLU A 337 -18.55 -4.77 2.56
N GLU A 338 -18.10 -5.50 1.54
CA GLU A 338 -18.34 -6.93 1.31
C GLU A 338 -17.14 -7.81 1.70
N ASP A 339 -15.95 -7.23 1.82
CA ASP A 339 -14.68 -7.92 2.05
C ASP A 339 -14.26 -7.92 3.54
N GLU A 340 -13.08 -7.37 3.86
CA GLU A 340 -12.50 -7.41 5.20
C GLU A 340 -13.38 -6.72 6.25
N HIS A 341 -14.04 -5.62 5.88
CA HIS A 341 -14.99 -4.92 6.76
C HIS A 341 -16.15 -5.82 7.17
N LYS A 342 -16.72 -6.58 6.24
CA LYS A 342 -17.81 -7.52 6.52
C LYS A 342 -17.33 -8.64 7.44
N ALA A 343 -16.20 -9.27 7.10
CA ALA A 343 -15.62 -10.35 7.90
C ALA A 343 -15.36 -9.91 9.34
N PHE A 344 -14.77 -8.73 9.53
CA PHE A 344 -14.55 -8.17 10.86
C PHE A 344 -15.86 -7.87 11.60
N THR A 345 -16.83 -7.24 10.93
CA THR A 345 -18.13 -6.91 11.54
C THR A 345 -18.87 -8.16 12.02
N GLU A 346 -18.86 -9.24 11.23
CA GLU A 346 -19.45 -10.52 11.63
C GLU A 346 -18.71 -11.15 12.82
N CYS A 347 -17.38 -11.10 12.84
CA CYS A 347 -16.57 -11.62 13.94
C CYS A 347 -16.80 -10.83 15.24
N VAL A 348 -16.86 -9.50 15.16
CA VAL A 348 -17.21 -8.63 16.29
C VAL A 348 -18.56 -9.04 16.89
N ASN A 349 -19.57 -9.25 16.05
CA ASN A 349 -20.90 -9.66 16.50
C ASN A 349 -20.90 -11.09 17.09
N ARG A 350 -20.15 -12.01 16.50
CA ARG A 350 -20.07 -13.40 16.99
C ARG A 350 -19.32 -13.51 18.32
N TYR A 351 -18.16 -12.87 18.42
CA TYR A 351 -17.25 -12.99 19.57
C TYR A 351 -17.43 -11.89 20.60
N GLN A 352 -18.38 -10.98 20.37
CA GLN A 352 -18.72 -9.88 21.27
C GLN A 352 -17.51 -8.98 21.59
N TRP A 353 -16.65 -8.77 20.59
CA TRP A 353 -15.48 -7.90 20.76
C TRP A 353 -15.90 -6.45 20.90
N LYS A 354 -15.37 -5.80 21.94
CA LYS A 354 -15.36 -4.35 22.03
C LYS A 354 -14.07 -3.85 21.39
N TYR A 355 -14.15 -2.73 20.70
CA TYR A 355 -13.00 -2.22 19.98
C TYR A 355 -13.07 -0.70 19.80
N GLU A 356 -11.95 -0.11 19.42
CA GLU A 356 -11.81 1.29 19.01
C GLU A 356 -10.99 1.37 17.72
N TYR A 357 -11.35 2.30 16.83
CA TYR A 357 -10.52 2.65 15.69
C TYR A 357 -9.49 3.70 16.13
N LEU A 358 -8.20 3.41 15.91
CA LEU A 358 -7.09 4.27 16.33
C LEU A 358 -6.62 5.18 15.20
N PHE A 359 -6.30 4.58 14.06
CA PHE A 359 -5.66 5.23 12.93
C PHE A 359 -6.30 4.78 11.64
N TYR A 360 -6.21 5.61 10.61
CA TYR A 360 -6.59 5.23 9.25
C TYR A 360 -5.77 6.01 8.23
N SER A 361 -5.67 5.46 7.02
CA SER A 361 -5.09 6.15 5.87
C SER A 361 -6.08 6.08 4.73
N ALA A 362 -6.61 7.22 4.32
CA ALA A 362 -7.48 7.28 3.13
C ALA A 362 -6.69 6.97 1.84
N TYR A 363 -5.38 7.26 1.83
CA TYR A 363 -4.51 7.06 0.68
C TYR A 363 -4.17 5.58 0.46
N THR A 364 -3.76 4.90 1.53
CA THR A 364 -3.44 3.45 1.50
C THR A 364 -4.61 2.57 1.89
N LYS A 365 -5.80 3.14 2.15
CA LYS A 365 -7.05 2.44 2.47
C LYS A 365 -7.01 1.58 3.74
N GLN A 366 -5.98 1.77 4.56
CA GLN A 366 -5.76 0.97 5.76
C GLN A 366 -6.48 1.54 6.98
N ILE A 367 -6.84 0.66 7.90
CA ILE A 367 -7.35 1.03 9.23
C ILE A 367 -6.68 0.23 10.33
N VAL A 368 -6.56 0.85 11.52
CA VAL A 368 -6.02 0.21 12.71
C VAL A 368 -7.07 0.19 13.81
N VAL A 369 -7.32 -1.01 14.34
CA VAL A 369 -8.27 -1.30 15.39
C VAL A 369 -7.55 -1.82 16.63
N ARG A 370 -8.02 -1.40 17.82
CA ARG A 370 -7.63 -2.02 19.09
C ARG A 370 -8.84 -2.72 19.73
N ILE A 371 -8.63 -3.93 20.20
CA ILE A 371 -9.62 -4.68 20.99
C ILE A 371 -9.57 -4.26 22.47
N ASN A 372 -10.73 -4.05 23.12
CA ASN A 372 -10.90 -3.37 24.42
C ASN A 372 -11.34 -4.25 25.61
#